data_AF-A0A3S5GJ06-F1
#
_entry.id   AF-A0A3S5GJ06-F1
#
_cell.length_a   1.000
_cell.length_b   1.000
_cell.length_c   1.000
_cell.angle_alpha   90.00
_cell.angle_beta   90.00
_cell.angle_gamma   90.00
#
_symmetry.space_group_name_H-M   'P 1'
#
loop_
_entity.id
_entity.type
_entity.pdbx_description
1 polymer ?
#
loop_
_entity_poly.entity_id
_entity_poly.type
_entity_poly.pdbx_seq_one_letter_code
_entity_poly.pdbx_strand_id
1 'polypeptide(L)'
;MSWHEDPIEAAAPDLVEDAYEAEAAVAAPPRRGNDVYYMGDTGRLPLDARRALCQLLIGPSIDQLRHAKLWPALIRSEAAIRSALADLFLELVLDRDSGVAFTRQADTEDVDAPVLLRTSPLTFIDSVLLLFLRQQLAEADARGNRAVVADAEMAEALAIYEKNLSTDRAGFNRRVASAVQKMKDNHILTRLSGQEDRHEVSPALKLLFSAEDVSQLSAVYRQLRETPAAEA
;
A
#
# COMPACT_ATOMS: atom_id res chain seq x y z
N MET A 1 65.85 -26.45 75.75
CA MET A 1 64.67 -27.34 75.70
C MET A 1 64.02 -27.16 74.35
N SER A 2 63.85 -28.28 73.65
CA SER A 2 63.20 -28.45 72.33
C SER A 2 61.86 -27.71 72.23
N TRP A 3 61.50 -27.19 71.06
CA TRP A 3 60.50 -27.77 70.13
C TRP A 3 60.39 -26.92 68.86
N HIS A 4 60.57 -27.59 67.72
CA HIS A 4 60.29 -27.16 66.35
C HIS A 4 58.79 -27.18 66.05
N GLU A 5 58.35 -26.40 65.06
CA GLU A 5 57.59 -26.90 63.89
C GLU A 5 57.49 -25.80 62.80
N ASP A 6 58.11 -26.08 61.64
CA ASP A 6 57.82 -25.51 60.30
C ASP A 6 56.62 -26.27 59.68
N PRO A 7 56.20 -26.04 58.42
CA PRO A 7 55.81 -24.80 57.70
C PRO A 7 54.42 -24.96 57.04
N ILE A 8 53.85 -23.88 56.47
CA ILE A 8 52.80 -24.01 55.42
C ILE A 8 53.31 -23.39 54.12
N GLU A 9 53.21 -24.21 53.10
CA GLU A 9 53.72 -24.15 51.73
C GLU A 9 52.83 -23.33 50.79
N ALA A 10 53.41 -22.98 49.63
CA ALA A 10 52.78 -22.53 48.37
C ALA A 10 52.26 -21.07 48.34
N ALA A 11 52.36 -20.30 47.26
CA ALA A 11 52.94 -20.42 45.93
C ALA A 11 53.05 -18.99 45.34
N ALA A 12 53.82 -18.81 44.28
CA ALA A 12 53.92 -17.58 43.50
C ALA A 12 52.54 -17.06 43.04
N PRO A 13 52.29 -15.74 42.96
CA PRO A 13 51.21 -15.26 42.14
C PRO A 13 51.65 -15.28 40.68
N ASP A 14 50.98 -16.17 39.94
CA ASP A 14 51.02 -16.30 38.50
C ASP A 14 50.81 -14.96 37.78
N LEU A 15 51.54 -14.83 36.69
CA LEU A 15 51.22 -13.94 35.58
C LEU A 15 49.82 -14.30 35.08
N VAL A 16 48.85 -13.41 35.30
CA VAL A 16 47.63 -13.40 34.50
C VAL A 16 47.48 -12.02 33.91
N GLU A 17 47.66 -11.97 32.60
CA GLU A 17 47.27 -10.87 31.74
C GLU A 17 45.78 -10.58 31.98
N ASP A 18 45.48 -9.51 32.73
CA ASP A 18 44.15 -8.92 32.65
C ASP A 18 44.04 -8.24 31.29
N ALA A 19 43.56 -9.05 30.36
CA ALA A 19 43.03 -8.64 29.08
C ALA A 19 42.12 -7.43 29.29
N TYR A 20 42.42 -6.39 28.53
CA TYR A 20 41.51 -5.30 28.22
C TYR A 20 40.12 -5.88 27.87
N GLU A 21 39.21 -5.91 28.82
CA GLU A 21 37.79 -5.96 28.49
C GLU A 21 37.48 -4.60 27.87
N ALA A 22 37.54 -4.57 26.54
CA ALA A 22 36.93 -3.51 25.77
C ALA A 22 35.46 -3.50 26.17
N GLU A 23 35.10 -2.56 27.05
CA GLU A 23 33.73 -2.19 27.36
C GLU A 23 33.01 -2.08 26.02
N ALA A 24 32.19 -3.08 25.71
CA ALA A 24 31.35 -3.06 24.54
C ALA A 24 30.52 -1.80 24.68
N ALA A 25 30.81 -0.80 23.82
CA ALA A 25 30.08 0.45 23.79
C ALA A 25 28.59 0.09 23.69
N VAL A 26 27.90 0.16 24.82
CA VAL A 26 26.47 -0.04 24.89
C VAL A 26 25.91 1.09 24.08
N ALA A 27 25.59 0.80 22.82
CA ALA A 27 24.92 1.73 21.93
C ALA A 27 23.71 2.23 22.69
N ALA A 28 23.77 3.50 23.11
CA ALA A 28 22.71 4.10 23.91
C ALA A 28 21.39 3.83 23.18
N PRO A 29 20.39 3.21 23.83
CA PRO A 29 19.14 2.90 23.16
C PRO A 29 18.60 4.19 22.55
N PRO A 30 18.08 4.15 21.30
CA PRO A 30 17.55 5.35 20.67
C PRO A 30 16.55 5.99 21.62
N ARG A 31 16.70 7.31 21.84
CA ARG A 31 15.93 8.10 22.80
C ARG A 31 14.46 7.70 22.74
N ARG A 32 13.95 7.10 23.82
CA ARG A 32 12.55 6.68 23.96
C ARG A 32 11.67 7.93 23.94
N GLY A 33 11.04 8.23 22.80
CA GLY A 33 9.81 9.01 22.81
C GLY A 33 8.80 8.23 23.65
N ASN A 34 8.29 8.83 24.72
CA ASN A 34 7.50 8.15 25.74
C ASN A 34 6.06 7.89 25.24
N ASP A 35 5.92 7.00 24.26
CA ASP A 35 4.72 6.74 23.48
C ASP A 35 4.19 5.33 23.75
N VAL A 36 4.02 5.00 25.04
CA VAL A 36 3.35 3.76 25.48
C VAL A 36 1.87 4.06 25.63
N TYR A 37 1.01 3.52 24.76
CA TYR A 37 -0.42 3.88 24.71
C TYR A 37 -1.33 2.90 25.44
N TYR A 38 -0.88 1.66 25.67
CA TYR A 38 -1.61 0.63 26.40
C TYR A 38 -0.64 -0.32 27.13
N MET A 39 -1.16 -1.13 28.05
CA MET A 39 -0.35 -2.09 28.80
C MET A 39 0.30 -3.12 27.85
N GLY A 40 1.63 -3.21 27.90
CA GLY A 40 2.40 -4.10 27.01
C GLY A 40 2.73 -3.50 25.63
N ASP A 41 2.45 -2.22 25.39
CA ASP A 41 2.82 -1.55 24.15
C ASP A 41 4.35 -1.43 24.00
N THR A 42 4.90 -2.17 23.03
CA THR A 42 6.32 -2.17 22.65
C THR A 42 6.57 -1.43 21.33
N GLY A 43 5.55 -0.76 20.80
CA GLY A 43 5.65 -0.04 19.53
C GLY A 43 6.63 1.12 19.60
N ARG A 44 7.39 1.31 18.52
CA ARG A 44 8.42 2.36 18.41
C ARG A 44 7.99 3.55 17.53
N LEU A 45 6.84 3.43 16.86
CA LEU A 45 6.30 4.47 16.01
C LEU A 45 5.60 5.55 16.85
N PRO A 46 5.74 6.85 16.51
CA PRO A 46 4.91 7.92 17.05
C PRO A 46 3.42 7.71 16.80
N LEU A 47 2.53 8.32 17.60
CA LEU A 47 1.07 8.09 17.49
C LEU A 47 0.51 8.32 16.08
N ASP A 48 0.93 9.40 15.43
CA ASP A 48 0.47 9.79 14.11
C ASP A 48 0.96 8.82 13.02
N ALA A 49 2.19 8.32 13.14
CA ALA A 49 2.74 7.28 12.28
C ALA A 49 2.03 5.93 12.47
N ARG A 50 1.66 5.57 13.72
CA ARG A 50 0.83 4.39 13.99
C ARG A 50 -0.54 4.50 13.30
N ARG A 51 -1.18 5.68 13.36
CA ARG A 51 -2.43 5.93 12.66
C ARG A 51 -2.28 5.84 11.14
N ALA A 52 -1.18 6.36 10.58
CA ALA A 52 -0.88 6.22 9.16
C ALA A 52 -0.69 4.74 8.76
N LEU A 53 0.06 3.96 9.55
CA LEU A 53 0.19 2.51 9.34
C LEU A 53 -1.16 1.80 9.40
N CYS A 54 -2.00 2.07 10.40
CA CYS A 54 -3.34 1.49 10.46
C CYS A 54 -4.18 1.88 9.24
N GLN A 55 -4.11 3.14 8.78
CA GLN A 55 -4.84 3.58 7.60
C GLN A 55 -4.39 2.84 6.32
N LEU A 56 -3.09 2.52 6.20
CA LEU A 56 -2.54 1.73 5.08
C LEU A 56 -2.96 0.26 5.09
N LEU A 57 -3.33 -0.28 6.26
CA LEU A 57 -3.80 -1.66 6.42
C LEU A 57 -5.32 -1.77 6.30
N ILE A 58 -6.07 -0.76 6.75
CA ILE A 58 -7.53 -0.72 6.68
C ILE A 58 -8.00 -0.24 5.31
N GLY A 59 -7.41 0.86 4.82
CA GLY A 59 -7.78 1.51 3.59
C GLY A 59 -6.79 1.22 2.48
N PRO A 60 -7.23 1.17 1.22
CA PRO A 60 -6.36 0.83 0.11
C PRO A 60 -5.37 1.94 -0.23
N SER A 61 -5.48 3.17 0.32
CA SER A 61 -4.49 4.23 0.13
C SER A 61 -4.58 5.38 1.14
N ILE A 62 -3.47 6.11 1.29
CA ILE A 62 -3.40 7.45 1.86
C ILE A 62 -3.22 8.45 0.72
N ASP A 63 -4.13 9.43 0.60
CA ASP A 63 -4.03 10.58 -0.31
C ASP A 63 -3.66 11.85 0.47
N GLN A 64 -2.76 12.66 -0.09
CA GLN A 64 -2.22 13.86 0.53
C GLN A 64 -3.29 14.93 0.85
N LEU A 65 -4.26 15.13 -0.04
CA LEU A 65 -5.29 16.15 0.12
C LEU A 65 -6.35 15.69 1.11
N ARG A 66 -6.78 14.43 1.00
CA ARG A 66 -7.82 13.87 1.88
C ARG A 66 -7.32 13.60 3.29
N HIS A 67 -6.06 13.19 3.43
CA HIS A 67 -5.48 12.79 4.70
C HIS A 67 -4.36 13.75 5.12
N ALA A 68 -4.65 15.05 5.13
CA ALA A 68 -3.69 16.13 5.42
C ALA A 68 -2.91 15.97 6.73
N LYS A 69 -3.43 15.23 7.72
CA LYS A 69 -2.73 14.91 8.98
C LYS A 69 -1.88 13.63 8.90
N LEU A 70 -2.32 12.62 8.15
CA LEU A 70 -1.64 11.33 8.04
C LEU A 70 -0.48 11.39 7.05
N TRP A 71 -0.62 12.14 5.96
CA TRP A 71 0.40 12.24 4.93
C TRP A 71 1.74 12.75 5.48
N PRO A 72 1.83 13.88 6.22
CA PRO A 72 3.10 14.32 6.79
C PRO A 72 3.69 13.33 7.79
N ALA A 73 2.85 12.60 8.54
CA ALA A 73 3.29 11.58 9.48
C ALA A 73 3.90 10.37 8.75
N LEU A 74 3.24 9.92 7.67
CA LEU A 74 3.77 8.88 6.79
C LEU A 74 5.14 9.25 6.24
N ILE A 75 5.28 10.47 5.69
CA ILE A 75 6.55 10.94 5.11
C ILE A 75 7.65 11.02 6.19
N ARG A 76 7.36 11.56 7.37
CA ARG A 76 8.35 11.65 8.47
C ARG A 76 8.80 10.29 8.99
N SER A 77 7.91 9.31 9.03
CA SER A 77 8.17 7.98 9.61
C SER A 77 8.27 6.88 8.56
N GLU A 78 8.55 7.24 7.30
CA GLU A 78 8.52 6.32 6.17
C GLU A 78 9.37 5.06 6.40
N ALA A 79 10.63 5.22 6.81
CA ALA A 79 11.53 4.09 7.02
C ALA A 79 11.02 3.09 8.08
N ALA A 80 10.47 3.62 9.18
CA ALA A 80 9.93 2.80 10.26
C ALA A 80 8.60 2.13 9.86
N ILE A 81 7.76 2.81 9.07
CA ILE A 81 6.53 2.24 8.50
C ILE A 81 6.87 1.13 7.49
N ARG A 82 7.86 1.35 6.60
CA ARG A 82 8.36 0.32 5.67
C ARG A 82 8.82 -0.93 6.42
N SER A 83 9.61 -0.75 7.49
CA SER A 83 10.05 -1.87 8.33
C SER A 83 8.88 -2.63 8.95
N ALA A 84 7.88 -1.92 9.51
CA ALA A 84 6.72 -2.56 10.12
C ALA A 84 5.84 -3.30 9.10
N LEU A 85 5.74 -2.79 7.87
CA LEU A 85 5.02 -3.47 6.78
C LEU A 85 5.78 -4.69 6.27
N ALA A 86 7.11 -4.64 6.24
CA ALA A 86 7.95 -5.78 5.83
C ALA A 86 7.75 -7.01 6.73
N ASP A 87 7.57 -6.79 8.05
CA ASP A 87 7.21 -7.85 9.00
C ASP A 87 5.85 -8.52 8.69
N LEU A 88 5.03 -7.89 7.84
CA LEU A 88 3.72 -8.38 7.37
C LEU A 88 3.75 -8.88 5.92
N PHE A 89 4.93 -8.98 5.28
CA PHE A 89 5.07 -9.26 3.84
C PHE A 89 4.36 -8.24 2.94
N LEU A 90 4.32 -6.98 3.38
CA LEU A 90 3.75 -5.87 2.64
C LEU A 90 4.82 -4.84 2.27
N GLU A 91 4.67 -4.26 1.09
CA GLU A 91 5.48 -3.15 0.63
C GLU A 91 4.70 -1.84 0.62
N LEU A 92 5.34 -0.77 1.09
CA LEU A 92 4.83 0.59 0.90
C LEU A 92 5.16 1.07 -0.52
N VAL A 93 4.13 1.30 -1.32
CA VAL A 93 4.22 2.08 -2.55
C VAL A 93 3.93 3.54 -2.20
N LEU A 94 4.87 4.44 -2.48
CA LEU A 94 4.78 5.86 -2.17
C LEU A 94 5.20 6.68 -3.38
N ASP A 95 4.29 7.49 -3.89
CA ASP A 95 4.57 8.52 -4.89
C ASP A 95 4.31 9.89 -4.28
N ARG A 96 5.40 10.64 -4.06
CA ARG A 96 5.33 11.95 -3.41
C ARG A 96 4.82 13.03 -4.34
N ASP A 97 5.04 12.87 -5.64
CA ASP A 97 4.67 13.89 -6.64
C ASP A 97 3.16 13.84 -6.90
N SER A 98 2.60 12.63 -6.99
CA SER A 98 1.15 12.46 -7.11
C SER A 98 0.40 12.48 -5.77
N GLY A 99 1.12 12.48 -4.65
CA GLY A 99 0.55 12.62 -3.32
C GLY A 99 -0.26 11.40 -2.88
N VAL A 100 0.18 10.19 -3.26
CA VAL A 100 -0.52 8.94 -2.93
C VAL A 100 0.42 7.87 -2.39
N ALA A 101 -0.09 7.07 -1.44
CA ALA A 101 0.61 5.94 -0.87
C ALA A 101 -0.34 4.77 -0.62
N PHE A 102 0.12 3.54 -0.79
CA PHE A 102 -0.68 2.34 -0.51
C PHE A 102 0.23 1.14 -0.21
N THR A 103 -0.38 0.03 0.19
CA THR A 103 0.31 -1.23 0.43
C THR A 103 0.07 -2.20 -0.72
N ARG A 104 1.10 -2.96 -1.08
CA ARG A 104 0.98 -4.13 -1.97
C ARG A 104 1.58 -5.35 -1.29
N GLN A 105 1.16 -6.53 -1.71
CA GLN A 105 1.80 -7.78 -1.30
C GLN A 105 3.24 -7.75 -1.83
N ALA A 106 4.20 -8.05 -0.96
CA ALA A 106 5.59 -8.20 -1.38
C ALA A 106 5.73 -9.41 -2.32
N ASP A 107 6.65 -9.32 -3.27
CA ASP A 107 7.10 -10.50 -3.99
C ASP A 107 8.09 -11.26 -3.11
N THR A 108 7.64 -12.39 -2.56
CA THR A 108 8.43 -13.20 -1.63
C THR A 108 9.11 -14.38 -2.32
N GLU A 109 9.07 -14.44 -3.65
CA GLU A 109 9.63 -15.50 -4.49
C GLU A 109 9.25 -16.90 -3.95
N ASP A 110 10.22 -17.64 -3.41
CA ASP A 110 10.06 -19.02 -2.94
C ASP A 110 9.65 -19.14 -1.46
N VAL A 111 9.47 -18.02 -0.75
CA VAL A 111 9.03 -18.04 0.66
C VAL A 111 7.51 -18.22 0.72
N ASP A 112 7.06 -19.22 1.50
CA ASP A 112 5.64 -19.44 1.81
C ASP A 112 5.11 -18.36 2.77
N ALA A 113 4.82 -17.19 2.19
CA ALA A 113 4.33 -16.02 2.90
C ALA A 113 2.78 -15.94 2.87
N PRO A 114 2.13 -15.63 4.01
CA PRO A 114 0.69 -15.40 4.01
C PRO A 114 0.28 -14.21 3.13
N VAL A 115 -0.79 -14.40 2.36
CA VAL A 115 -1.40 -13.32 1.57
C VAL A 115 -2.40 -12.56 2.45
N LEU A 116 -2.09 -11.30 2.75
CA LEU A 116 -2.94 -10.45 3.58
C LEU A 116 -3.92 -9.60 2.76
N LEU A 117 -3.51 -9.20 1.56
CA LEU A 117 -4.33 -8.38 0.68
C LEU A 117 -5.29 -9.25 -0.13
N ARG A 118 -6.58 -8.95 -0.04
CA ARG A 118 -7.59 -9.65 -0.84
C ARG A 118 -7.52 -9.21 -2.29
N THR A 119 -7.27 -10.15 -3.19
CA THR A 119 -7.43 -9.95 -4.62
C THR A 119 -8.86 -10.30 -5.05
N SER A 120 -9.48 -9.45 -5.85
CA SER A 120 -10.76 -9.76 -6.49
C SER A 120 -10.59 -9.74 -8.00
N PRO A 121 -11.05 -10.77 -8.72
CA PRO A 121 -11.00 -10.75 -10.18
C PRO A 121 -11.82 -9.56 -10.72
N LEU A 122 -11.32 -8.97 -11.80
CA LEU A 122 -12.00 -7.92 -12.53
C LEU A 122 -12.94 -8.57 -13.56
N THR A 123 -14.19 -8.11 -13.59
CA THR A 123 -15.08 -8.43 -14.71
C THR A 123 -14.68 -7.62 -15.93
N PHE A 124 -15.18 -8.01 -17.11
CA PHE A 124 -14.99 -7.22 -18.33
C PHE A 124 -15.37 -5.74 -18.14
N ILE A 125 -16.53 -5.49 -17.51
CA ILE A 125 -17.04 -4.14 -17.25
C ILE A 125 -16.11 -3.38 -16.30
N ASP A 126 -15.60 -4.04 -15.26
CA ASP A 126 -14.64 -3.45 -14.32
C ASP A 126 -13.37 -3.01 -15.05
N SER A 127 -12.83 -3.88 -15.90
CA SER A 127 -11.58 -3.63 -16.62
C SER A 127 -11.71 -2.51 -17.66
N VAL A 128 -12.81 -2.48 -18.42
CA VAL A 128 -13.07 -1.39 -19.38
C VAL A 128 -13.24 -0.06 -18.64
N LEU A 129 -13.96 -0.06 -17.52
CA LEU A 129 -14.07 1.14 -16.68
C LEU A 129 -12.70 1.59 -16.18
N LEU A 130 -11.87 0.67 -15.68
CA LEU A 130 -10.51 1.00 -15.23
C LEU A 130 -9.64 1.60 -16.34
N LEU A 131 -9.71 1.06 -17.56
CA LEU A 131 -8.99 1.63 -18.71
C LEU A 131 -9.46 3.05 -19.02
N PHE A 132 -10.77 3.30 -19.03
CA PHE A 132 -11.33 4.64 -19.18
C PHE A 132 -10.81 5.59 -18.10
N LEU A 133 -10.87 5.19 -16.83
CA LEU A 133 -10.37 6.00 -15.71
C LEU A 133 -8.86 6.28 -15.83
N ARG A 134 -8.08 5.30 -16.29
CA ARG A 134 -6.63 5.45 -16.51
C ARG A 134 -6.33 6.45 -17.61
N GLN A 135 -7.13 6.47 -18.68
CA GLN A 135 -7.03 7.46 -19.74
C GLN A 135 -7.37 8.86 -19.22
N GLN A 136 -8.51 9.02 -18.54
CA GLN A 136 -8.91 10.31 -17.95
C GLN A 136 -7.84 10.85 -16.99
N LEU A 137 -7.21 9.94 -16.23
CA LEU A 137 -6.11 10.27 -15.33
C LEU A 137 -4.86 10.77 -16.08
N ALA A 138 -4.49 10.15 -17.20
CA ALA A 138 -3.37 10.59 -18.02
C ALA A 138 -3.63 11.94 -18.69
N GLU A 139 -4.85 12.17 -19.18
CA GLU A 139 -5.23 13.44 -19.82
C GLU A 139 -5.25 14.61 -18.83
N ALA A 140 -5.76 14.40 -17.62
CA ALA A 140 -5.77 15.44 -16.59
C ALA A 140 -4.35 15.77 -16.13
N ASP A 141 -3.51 14.74 -15.97
CA ASP A 141 -2.10 14.89 -15.57
C ASP A 141 -1.30 15.72 -16.58
N ALA A 142 -1.49 15.48 -17.88
CA ALA A 142 -0.88 16.28 -18.94
C ALA A 142 -1.26 17.77 -18.89
N ARG A 143 -2.38 18.09 -18.23
CA ARG A 143 -2.86 19.46 -18.00
C ARG A 143 -2.52 19.97 -16.59
N GLY A 144 -1.82 19.19 -15.77
CA GLY A 144 -1.50 19.51 -14.38
C GLY A 144 -2.70 19.51 -13.43
N ASN A 145 -3.79 18.84 -13.80
CA ASN A 145 -5.05 18.81 -13.05
C ASN A 145 -5.31 17.42 -12.45
N ARG A 146 -6.10 17.38 -11.38
CA ARG A 146 -6.68 16.12 -10.87
C ARG A 146 -7.78 15.64 -11.82
N ALA A 147 -7.84 14.34 -12.06
CA ALA A 147 -8.85 13.77 -12.94
C ALA A 147 -10.20 13.69 -12.23
N VAL A 148 -11.21 14.27 -12.87
CA VAL A 148 -12.60 14.25 -12.40
C VAL A 148 -13.46 13.68 -13.52
N VAL A 149 -14.32 12.75 -13.17
CA VAL A 149 -15.27 12.08 -14.07
C VAL A 149 -16.67 12.11 -13.49
N ALA A 150 -17.66 12.27 -14.34
CA ALA A 150 -19.07 12.17 -13.97
C ALA A 150 -19.62 10.75 -14.20
N ASP A 151 -20.66 10.38 -13.45
CA ASP A 151 -21.36 9.09 -13.64
C ASP A 151 -21.87 8.93 -15.08
N ALA A 152 -22.34 10.00 -15.70
CA ALA A 152 -22.79 10.00 -17.09
C ALA A 152 -21.65 9.72 -18.09
N GLU A 153 -20.46 10.30 -17.87
CA GLU A 153 -19.29 10.09 -18.74
C GLU A 153 -18.81 8.64 -18.65
N MET A 154 -18.81 8.05 -17.45
CA MET A 154 -18.50 6.63 -17.27
C MET A 154 -19.54 5.75 -17.99
N ALA A 155 -20.84 6.03 -17.82
CA ALA A 155 -21.88 5.25 -18.48
C ALA A 155 -21.79 5.34 -20.01
N GLU A 156 -21.51 6.52 -20.56
CA GLU A 156 -21.33 6.76 -21.99
C GLU A 156 -20.10 6.01 -22.55
N ALA A 157 -18.96 6.08 -21.86
CA ALA A 157 -17.75 5.36 -22.24
C ALA A 157 -17.99 3.84 -22.34
N LEU A 158 -18.82 3.29 -21.45
CA LEU A 158 -19.15 1.88 -21.44
C LEU A 158 -20.27 1.50 -22.43
N ALA A 159 -21.14 2.43 -22.83
CA ALA A 159 -22.29 2.16 -23.71
C ALA A 159 -21.88 1.58 -25.09
N ILE A 160 -20.67 1.87 -25.56
CA ILE A 160 -20.11 1.31 -26.81
C ILE A 160 -20.07 -0.22 -26.77
N TYR A 161 -19.97 -0.80 -25.57
CA TYR A 161 -19.87 -2.23 -25.35
C TYR A 161 -21.22 -2.89 -25.08
N GLU A 162 -22.30 -2.13 -24.91
CA GLU A 162 -23.63 -2.62 -24.56
C GLU A 162 -24.09 -3.73 -25.50
N LYS A 163 -24.04 -3.48 -26.82
CA LYS A 163 -24.50 -4.42 -27.85
C LYS A 163 -23.71 -5.73 -27.91
N ASN A 164 -22.44 -5.71 -27.51
CA ASN A 164 -21.57 -6.88 -27.54
C ASN A 164 -21.68 -7.72 -26.25
N LEU A 165 -22.18 -7.14 -25.15
CA LEU A 165 -22.22 -7.77 -23.82
C LEU A 165 -23.62 -8.15 -23.34
N SER A 166 -24.67 -7.57 -23.92
CA SER A 166 -26.03 -7.86 -23.48
C SER A 166 -27.08 -7.48 -24.52
N THR A 167 -28.11 -8.32 -24.61
CA THR A 167 -29.41 -7.96 -25.19
C THR A 167 -30.32 -7.25 -24.19
N ASP A 168 -29.97 -7.23 -22.89
CA ASP A 168 -30.70 -6.57 -21.79
C ASP A 168 -29.99 -5.30 -21.31
N ARG A 169 -30.51 -4.15 -21.76
CA ARG A 169 -30.03 -2.82 -21.37
C ARG A 169 -30.12 -2.56 -19.86
N ALA A 170 -31.17 -3.06 -19.20
CA ALA A 170 -31.35 -2.85 -17.76
C ALA A 170 -30.33 -3.67 -16.95
N GLY A 171 -30.00 -4.88 -17.40
CA GLY A 171 -28.92 -5.70 -16.85
C GLY A 171 -27.54 -5.07 -17.05
N PHE A 172 -27.28 -4.50 -18.23
CA PHE A 172 -26.05 -3.77 -18.51
C PHE A 172 -25.85 -2.58 -17.56
N ASN A 173 -26.85 -1.71 -17.43
CA ASN A 173 -26.78 -0.55 -16.54
C ASN A 173 -26.53 -0.93 -15.07
N ARG A 174 -27.14 -2.03 -14.59
CA ARG A 174 -26.88 -2.56 -13.25
C ARG A 174 -25.42 -2.98 -13.08
N ARG A 175 -24.83 -3.66 -14.07
CA ARG A 175 -23.41 -4.05 -14.04
C ARG A 175 -22.47 -2.83 -14.06
N VAL A 176 -22.78 -1.79 -14.83
CA VAL A 176 -22.01 -0.53 -14.82
C VAL A 176 -22.06 0.11 -13.44
N ALA A 177 -23.25 0.24 -12.83
CA ALA A 177 -23.39 0.79 -11.49
C ALA A 177 -22.61 -0.04 -10.44
N SER A 178 -22.65 -1.37 -10.52
CA SER A 178 -21.85 -2.24 -9.66
C SER A 178 -20.35 -2.05 -9.85
N ALA A 179 -19.87 -1.89 -11.08
CA ALA A 179 -18.47 -1.63 -11.37
C ALA A 179 -18.02 -0.28 -10.79
N VAL A 180 -18.81 0.77 -10.97
CA VAL A 180 -18.57 2.10 -10.37
C VAL A 180 -18.53 2.01 -8.84
N GLN A 181 -19.46 1.28 -8.23
CA GLN A 181 -19.47 1.07 -6.78
C GLN A 181 -18.20 0.33 -6.32
N LYS A 182 -17.78 -0.72 -7.03
CA LYS A 182 -16.52 -1.42 -6.75
C LYS A 182 -15.29 -0.50 -6.85
N MET A 183 -15.27 0.44 -7.79
CA MET A 183 -14.20 1.44 -7.87
C MET A 183 -14.22 2.42 -6.69
N LYS A 184 -15.41 2.76 -6.16
CA LYS A 184 -15.56 3.59 -4.95
C LYS A 184 -15.09 2.84 -3.70
N ASP A 185 -15.51 1.59 -3.55
CA ASP A 185 -15.15 0.73 -2.41
C ASP A 185 -13.64 0.47 -2.35
N ASN A 186 -12.98 0.36 -3.51
CA ASN A 186 -11.52 0.23 -3.62
C ASN A 186 -10.79 1.58 -3.64
N HIS A 187 -11.48 2.69 -3.39
CA HIS A 187 -10.97 4.07 -3.40
C HIS A 187 -10.21 4.48 -4.68
N ILE A 188 -10.51 3.83 -5.81
CA ILE A 188 -10.09 4.28 -7.14
C ILE A 188 -10.90 5.52 -7.53
N LEU A 189 -12.18 5.56 -7.14
CA LEU A 189 -13.05 6.73 -7.26
C LEU A 189 -13.36 7.29 -5.88
N THR A 190 -13.34 8.61 -5.75
CA THR A 190 -13.81 9.30 -4.54
C THR A 190 -14.77 10.40 -4.94
N ARG A 191 -15.92 10.46 -4.28
CA ARG A 191 -16.93 11.49 -4.55
C ARG A 191 -16.41 12.88 -4.15
N LEU A 192 -16.61 13.87 -5.02
CA LEU A 192 -16.26 15.25 -4.74
C LEU A 192 -17.26 15.87 -3.75
N SER A 193 -16.76 16.68 -2.82
CA SER A 193 -17.62 17.37 -1.87
C SER A 193 -18.52 18.37 -2.60
N GLY A 194 -19.83 18.33 -2.32
CA GLY A 194 -20.81 19.21 -2.94
C GLY A 194 -21.25 18.81 -4.36
N GLN A 195 -20.77 17.71 -4.92
CA GLN A 195 -21.19 17.19 -6.22
C GLN A 195 -21.56 15.71 -6.10
N GLU A 196 -22.79 15.35 -6.46
CA GLU A 196 -23.29 13.98 -6.21
C GLU A 196 -22.81 12.97 -7.25
N ASP A 197 -22.68 13.43 -8.49
CA ASP A 197 -22.43 12.66 -9.70
C ASP A 197 -20.98 12.73 -10.17
N ARG A 198 -20.12 13.46 -9.46
CA ARG A 198 -18.72 13.67 -9.83
C ARG A 198 -17.75 13.00 -8.88
N HIS A 199 -16.80 12.32 -9.49
CA HIS A 199 -15.81 11.50 -8.82
C HIS A 199 -14.41 11.93 -9.25
N GLU A 200 -13.56 12.11 -8.26
CA GLU A 200 -12.13 12.23 -8.46
C GLU A 200 -11.51 10.84 -8.63
N VAL A 201 -10.66 10.69 -9.63
CA VAL A 201 -9.90 9.47 -9.91
C VAL A 201 -8.59 9.50 -9.11
N SER A 202 -8.35 8.45 -8.33
CA SER A 202 -7.15 8.32 -7.51
C SER A 202 -5.88 8.20 -8.37
N PRO A 203 -4.81 8.97 -8.07
CA PRO A 203 -3.52 8.80 -8.73
C PRO A 203 -2.90 7.42 -8.51
N ALA A 204 -3.32 6.68 -7.48
CA ALA A 204 -2.89 5.31 -7.22
C ALA A 204 -3.09 4.41 -8.45
N LEU A 205 -4.09 4.69 -9.29
CA LEU A 205 -4.35 3.92 -10.50
C LEU A 205 -3.17 3.92 -11.48
N LYS A 206 -2.33 4.96 -11.49
CA LYS A 206 -1.09 4.99 -12.30
C LYS A 206 -0.04 3.99 -11.82
N LEU A 207 -0.04 3.71 -10.52
CA LEU A 207 0.94 2.88 -9.84
C LEU A 207 0.50 1.41 -9.78
N LEU A 208 -0.82 1.18 -9.82
CA LEU A 208 -1.40 -0.18 -9.88
C LEU A 208 -1.27 -0.82 -11.26
N PHE A 209 -1.28 -0.02 -12.33
CA PHE A 209 -1.17 -0.52 -13.71
C PHE A 209 -0.06 0.23 -14.46
N SER A 210 0.96 -0.54 -14.86
CA SER A 210 2.02 -0.05 -15.73
C SER A 210 1.47 0.32 -17.12
N ALA A 211 2.24 1.11 -17.88
CA ALA A 211 1.87 1.42 -19.25
C ALA A 211 1.74 0.14 -20.12
N GLU A 212 2.54 -0.88 -19.80
CA GLU A 212 2.47 -2.18 -20.46
C GLU A 212 1.14 -2.89 -20.16
N ASP A 213 0.75 -2.99 -18.88
CA ASP A 213 -0.52 -3.61 -18.47
C ASP A 213 -1.71 -2.97 -19.19
N VAL A 214 -1.71 -1.64 -19.25
CA VAL A 214 -2.74 -0.86 -19.94
C VAL A 214 -2.77 -1.18 -21.43
N SER A 215 -1.59 -1.28 -22.08
CA SER A 215 -1.48 -1.58 -23.51
C SER A 215 -1.95 -2.99 -23.85
N GLN A 216 -1.57 -3.98 -23.04
CA GLN A 216 -1.97 -5.38 -23.22
C GLN A 216 -3.48 -5.53 -23.02
N LEU A 217 -4.01 -4.95 -21.93
CA LEU A 217 -5.42 -4.98 -21.61
C LEU A 217 -6.26 -4.28 -22.69
N SER A 218 -5.79 -3.14 -23.20
CA SER A 218 -6.44 -2.42 -24.31
C SER A 218 -6.48 -3.24 -25.60
N ALA A 219 -5.41 -3.99 -25.91
CA ALA A 219 -5.34 -4.84 -27.09
C ALA A 219 -6.34 -6.01 -27.01
N VAL A 220 -6.35 -6.71 -25.87
CA VAL A 220 -7.29 -7.81 -25.59
C VAL A 220 -8.74 -7.35 -25.76
N TYR A 221 -9.09 -6.19 -25.18
CA TYR A 221 -10.46 -5.69 -25.27
C TYR A 221 -10.83 -5.11 -26.64
N ARG A 222 -9.86 -4.61 -27.42
CA ARG A 222 -10.13 -4.22 -28.80
C ARG A 222 -10.51 -5.44 -29.65
N GLN A 223 -9.80 -6.55 -29.48
CA GLN A 223 -10.10 -7.79 -30.19
C GLN A 223 -11.48 -8.36 -29.81
N LEU A 224 -11.85 -8.31 -28.52
CA LEU A 224 -13.19 -8.70 -28.06
C LEU A 224 -14.33 -7.77 -28.54
N ARG A 225 -14.02 -6.54 -28.97
CA ARG A 225 -15.01 -5.69 -29.66
C ARG A 225 -15.25 -6.13 -31.10
N GLU A 226 -14.21 -6.68 -31.74
CA GLU A 226 -14.23 -7.10 -33.14
C GLU A 226 -14.80 -8.51 -33.31
N THR A 227 -14.71 -9.36 -32.27
CA THR A 227 -15.34 -10.68 -32.23
C THR A 227 -16.69 -10.61 -31.49
N PRO A 228 -17.85 -10.81 -32.15
CA PRO A 228 -19.14 -10.86 -31.47
C PRO A 228 -19.17 -12.01 -30.45
N ALA A 229 -19.81 -11.81 -29.29
CA ALA A 229 -19.97 -12.79 -28.21
C ALA A 229 -20.91 -13.96 -28.58
N ALA A 230 -20.75 -14.56 -29.76
CA ALA A 230 -21.53 -15.70 -30.24
C ALA A 230 -20.79 -17.04 -30.11
N GLU A 231 -19.52 -17.07 -29.70
CA GLU A 231 -18.77 -18.32 -29.48
C GLU A 231 -17.85 -18.20 -28.25
N ALA A 232 -18.44 -18.40 -27.06
CA ALA A 232 -17.75 -18.82 -25.84
C ALA A 232 -18.72 -19.61 -24.95
#